data_AF-A0A5Y2RYW8-F1
#
_entry.id   AF-A0A5Y2RYW8-F1
#
_cell.length_a   1.000
_cell.length_b   1.000
_cell.length_c   1.000
_cell.angle_alpha   90.00
_cell.angle_beta   90.00
_cell.angle_gamma   90.00
#
_symmetry.space_group_name_H-M   'P 1'
#
loop_
_entity.id
_entity.type
_entity.pdbx_description
1 polymer ?
#
loop_
_entity_poly.entity_id
_entity_poly.type
_entity_poly.pdbx_seq_one_letter_code
_entity_poly.pdbx_strand_id
1 'polypeptide(L)'
;MKLYITVLASSLALAMPALAKDIPLSQAESIAKSVTPDSASVAFNNLESQWLTQLRKALQGDAAALTRDALAQMRQNSIQADNAWLQASGYDFHTTENQQVGITLLSAFNTLPETVLKDNLATVTAINHDADVNTRHQALADAESVGYLYFLSDAMGPRLGQAFLTAYDKGELGKAAALIKASEVSTGAAKKYFHYPRPFQVPGNTIHLTPDDVVVKDGHPYTAGGGSFPSGHTNTGYTDALLMAEMIPERFDALVIRGARYGYSRLVLGVHYPLDVIGARMVAQRNVAHYLNDPHYRTLFNEARAQLREALVKECGTTIVECAASAGKDDPYRDPAMHTFYRFTMTYNLPQQKGEHQPLKIPKGADVLLQAALPNLSSAQRQALMEETALPAGYPLSGETDDQQFWQRLDLSAAYEMASKTR
;
A
#
# COMPACT_ATOMS: atom_id res chain seq x y z
N MET A 1 31.22 43.47 -36.44
CA MET A 1 30.35 42.28 -36.34
C MET A 1 31.19 41.07 -35.96
N LYS A 2 31.14 40.64 -34.70
CA LYS A 2 31.62 39.31 -34.27
C LYS A 2 30.49 38.67 -33.49
N LEU A 3 29.83 37.68 -34.10
CA LEU A 3 28.84 36.84 -33.42
C LEU A 3 29.59 35.91 -32.48
N TYR A 4 29.30 36.01 -31.18
CA TYR A 4 29.61 34.96 -30.21
C TYR A 4 28.45 33.97 -30.21
N ILE A 5 28.69 32.78 -30.74
CA ILE A 5 27.77 31.64 -30.62
C ILE A 5 28.18 30.90 -29.35
N THR A 6 27.43 31.10 -28.27
CA THR A 6 27.56 30.31 -27.05
C THR A 6 26.85 28.98 -27.28
N VAL A 7 27.61 27.90 -27.43
CA VAL A 7 27.07 26.53 -27.44
C VAL A 7 26.69 26.19 -26.01
N LEU A 8 25.39 26.23 -25.69
CA LEU A 8 24.86 25.55 -24.51
C LEU A 8 24.97 24.04 -24.77
N ALA A 9 25.92 23.39 -24.09
CA ALA A 9 25.96 21.95 -24.00
C ALA A 9 24.81 21.49 -23.09
N SER A 10 23.67 21.14 -23.68
CA SER A 10 22.62 20.38 -23.00
C SER A 10 23.18 18.99 -22.68
N SER A 11 23.58 18.77 -21.42
CA SER A 11 23.83 17.44 -20.90
C SER A 11 22.51 16.68 -20.86
N LEU A 12 22.20 15.92 -21.91
CA LEU A 12 21.23 14.82 -21.84
C LEU A 12 21.80 13.81 -20.84
N ALA A 13 21.40 13.89 -19.57
CA ALA A 13 21.41 12.72 -18.73
C ALA A 13 20.41 11.75 -19.36
N LEU A 14 20.92 10.69 -20.00
CA LEU A 14 20.07 9.56 -20.39
C LEU A 14 19.49 9.01 -19.08
N ALA A 15 18.24 9.36 -18.78
CA ALA A 15 17.46 8.68 -17.76
C ALA A 15 17.43 7.21 -18.18
N MET A 16 18.19 6.37 -17.49
CA MET A 16 18.04 4.94 -17.67
C MET A 16 16.63 4.62 -17.21
N PRO A 17 15.77 4.04 -18.07
CA PRO A 17 14.44 3.63 -17.64
C PRO A 17 14.61 2.76 -16.41
N ALA A 18 13.74 2.95 -15.41
CA ALA A 18 13.72 2.12 -14.22
C ALA A 18 13.49 0.67 -14.66
N LEU A 19 14.56 -0.09 -14.87
CA LEU A 19 14.46 -1.52 -15.08
C LEU A 19 13.84 -2.09 -13.80
N ALA A 20 12.82 -2.93 -13.94
CA ALA A 20 12.39 -3.74 -12.81
C ALA A 20 13.63 -4.50 -12.34
N LYS A 21 14.07 -4.23 -11.11
CA LYS A 21 15.26 -4.87 -10.57
C LYS A 21 14.82 -6.21 -10.02
N ASP A 22 14.98 -7.25 -10.83
CA ASP A 22 14.83 -8.62 -10.34
C ASP A 22 15.87 -8.85 -9.25
N ILE A 23 15.40 -9.03 -8.01
CA ILE A 23 16.24 -9.42 -6.87
C ILE A 23 15.86 -10.85 -6.44
N PRO A 24 16.78 -11.65 -5.89
CA PRO A 24 16.43 -12.94 -5.31
C PRO A 24 15.32 -12.79 -4.25
N LEU A 25 14.42 -13.77 -4.15
CA LEU A 25 13.35 -13.76 -3.13
C LEU A 25 13.93 -13.68 -1.71
N SER A 26 15.09 -14.29 -1.46
CA SER A 26 15.81 -14.18 -0.18
C SER A 26 16.31 -12.76 0.11
N GLN A 27 16.67 -11.98 -0.91
CA GLN A 27 17.02 -10.58 -0.74
C GLN A 27 15.76 -9.75 -0.42
N ALA A 28 14.64 -10.04 -1.09
CA ALA A 28 13.37 -9.37 -0.80
C ALA A 28 12.89 -9.65 0.62
N GLU A 29 13.02 -10.91 1.09
CA GLU A 29 12.76 -11.31 2.47
C GLU A 29 13.66 -10.54 3.45
N SER A 30 14.97 -10.50 3.18
CA SER A 30 15.92 -9.83 4.08
C SER A 30 15.63 -8.34 4.23
N ILE A 31 15.15 -7.68 3.17
CA ILE A 31 14.72 -6.28 3.23
C ILE A 31 13.37 -6.18 3.95
N ALA A 32 12.42 -7.06 3.66
CA ALA A 32 11.12 -7.09 4.34
C ALA A 32 11.25 -7.31 5.86
N LYS A 33 12.31 -8.03 6.28
CA LYS A 33 12.69 -8.31 7.67
C LYS A 33 13.27 -7.10 8.40
N SER A 34 13.81 -6.10 7.70
CA SER A 34 14.40 -4.90 8.35
C SER A 34 13.35 -3.98 8.99
N VAL A 35 12.09 -4.12 8.57
CA VAL A 35 10.91 -3.40 9.06
C VAL A 35 9.97 -4.32 9.87
N THR A 36 10.53 -5.27 10.60
CA THR A 36 9.84 -6.13 11.58
C THR A 36 10.50 -5.97 12.95
N PRO A 37 10.08 -6.71 14.00
CA PRO A 37 10.80 -6.73 15.28
C PRO A 37 12.29 -7.15 15.20
N ASP A 38 12.79 -7.61 14.05
CA ASP A 38 14.23 -7.83 13.80
C ASP A 38 15.00 -6.57 13.42
N SER A 39 14.34 -5.41 13.35
CA SER A 39 15.02 -4.15 13.09
C SER A 39 16.12 -3.89 14.11
N ALA A 40 17.22 -3.30 13.65
CA ALA A 40 18.29 -2.86 14.53
C ALA A 40 17.89 -1.65 15.41
N SER A 41 16.78 -0.98 15.10
CA SER A 41 16.30 0.17 15.86
C SER A 41 15.41 -0.24 17.03
N VAL A 42 15.87 0.04 18.25
CA VAL A 42 15.07 -0.11 19.47
C VAL A 42 13.82 0.79 19.43
N ALA A 43 13.95 2.00 18.90
CA ALA A 43 12.83 2.94 18.81
C ALA A 43 11.72 2.42 17.88
N PHE A 44 12.11 1.85 16.73
CA PHE A 44 11.18 1.18 15.81
C PHE A 44 10.53 -0.04 16.48
N ASN A 45 11.30 -0.92 17.11
CA ASN A 45 10.77 -2.14 17.74
C ASN A 45 9.80 -1.82 18.90
N ASN A 46 10.05 -0.74 19.64
CA ASN A 46 9.11 -0.26 20.67
C ASN A 46 7.79 0.21 20.05
N LEU A 47 7.84 0.92 18.91
CA LEU A 47 6.66 1.33 18.17
C LEU A 47 5.87 0.11 17.66
N GLU A 48 6.57 -0.89 17.11
CA GLU A 48 5.95 -2.15 16.66
C GLU A 48 5.19 -2.88 17.78
N SER A 49 5.84 -3.02 18.92
CA SER A 49 5.23 -3.62 20.11
C SER A 49 4.01 -2.83 20.60
N GLN A 50 4.08 -1.50 20.53
CA GLN A 50 2.98 -0.65 20.97
C GLN A 50 1.75 -0.79 20.08
N TRP A 51 1.89 -0.65 18.76
CA TRP A 51 0.71 -0.68 17.89
C TRP A 51 0.05 -2.07 17.91
N LEU A 52 0.83 -3.16 18.03
CA LEU A 52 0.28 -4.50 18.23
C LEU A 52 -0.48 -4.61 19.55
N THR A 53 0.03 -4.01 20.63
CA THR A 53 -0.65 -3.97 21.93
C THR A 53 -1.97 -3.20 21.84
N GLN A 54 -1.98 -2.05 21.16
CA GLN A 54 -3.17 -1.23 20.98
C GLN A 54 -4.20 -1.92 20.08
N LEU A 55 -3.76 -2.57 18.99
CA LEU A 55 -4.62 -3.40 18.15
C LEU A 55 -5.33 -4.47 18.98
N ARG A 56 -4.56 -5.26 19.76
CA ARG A 56 -5.14 -6.33 20.58
C ARG A 56 -6.13 -5.78 21.60
N LYS A 57 -5.84 -4.62 22.19
CA LYS A 57 -6.77 -3.93 23.10
C LYS A 57 -8.04 -3.46 22.37
N ALA A 58 -7.91 -2.86 21.20
CA ALA A 58 -9.04 -2.39 20.40
C ALA A 58 -9.96 -3.54 19.96
N LEU A 59 -9.36 -4.67 19.56
CA LEU A 59 -10.08 -5.89 19.22
C LEU A 59 -10.76 -6.52 20.44
N GLN A 60 -10.08 -6.57 21.58
CA GLN A 60 -10.63 -7.13 22.82
C GLN A 60 -11.81 -6.30 23.34
N GLY A 61 -11.75 -4.97 23.21
CA GLY A 61 -12.74 -4.07 23.79
C GLY A 61 -12.84 -4.25 25.31
N ASP A 62 -14.07 -4.35 25.82
CA ASP A 62 -14.35 -4.58 27.24
C ASP A 62 -14.40 -6.07 27.61
N ALA A 63 -14.17 -6.98 26.66
CA ALA A 63 -14.18 -8.40 26.93
C ALA A 63 -13.00 -8.80 27.84
N ALA A 64 -13.17 -9.87 28.62
CA ALA A 64 -12.12 -10.37 29.51
C ALA A 64 -10.89 -10.91 28.74
N ALA A 65 -11.08 -11.36 27.50
CA ALA A 65 -10.02 -11.86 26.63
C ALA A 65 -10.38 -11.61 25.16
N LEU A 66 -9.34 -11.50 24.33
CA LEU A 66 -9.47 -11.43 22.87
C LEU A 66 -9.87 -12.81 22.31
N THR A 67 -10.88 -12.84 21.45
CA THR A 67 -11.40 -14.06 20.82
C THR A 67 -11.43 -13.96 19.29
N ARG A 68 -11.61 -15.10 18.61
CA ARG A 68 -11.82 -15.15 17.16
C ARG A 68 -13.09 -14.45 16.71
N ASP A 69 -14.14 -14.45 17.52
CA ASP A 69 -15.38 -13.72 17.21
C ASP A 69 -15.14 -12.22 17.20
N ALA A 70 -14.31 -11.71 18.13
CA ALA A 70 -13.93 -10.30 18.14
C ALA A 70 -13.15 -9.90 16.88
N LEU A 71 -12.25 -10.77 16.38
CA LEU A 71 -11.61 -10.58 15.08
C LEU A 71 -12.62 -10.56 13.92
N ALA A 72 -13.55 -11.51 13.89
CA ALA A 72 -14.56 -11.57 12.81
C ALA A 72 -15.48 -10.34 12.76
N GLN A 73 -15.66 -9.67 13.91
CA GLN A 73 -16.45 -8.44 14.05
C GLN A 73 -15.60 -7.16 14.04
N MET A 74 -14.30 -7.26 13.74
CA MET A 74 -13.37 -6.14 13.85
C MET A 74 -13.83 -4.93 13.05
N ARG A 75 -13.87 -3.78 13.72
CA ARG A 75 -14.17 -2.48 13.13
C ARG A 75 -13.72 -1.37 14.07
N GLN A 76 -13.40 -0.21 13.50
CA GLN A 76 -13.18 1.00 14.29
C GLN A 76 -14.41 1.29 15.16
N ASN A 77 -14.17 1.61 16.42
CA ASN A 77 -15.24 2.01 17.33
C ASN A 77 -15.60 3.50 17.13
N SER A 78 -16.65 3.97 17.81
CA SER A 78 -17.12 5.36 17.72
C SER A 78 -16.15 6.39 18.32
N ILE A 79 -15.13 5.95 19.08
CA ILE A 79 -14.04 6.84 19.53
C ILE A 79 -13.11 7.09 18.34
N GLN A 80 -12.72 6.02 17.64
CA GLN A 80 -11.72 6.07 16.59
C GLN A 80 -12.22 6.64 15.26
N ALA A 81 -13.51 6.50 14.94
CA ALA A 81 -14.06 6.89 13.65
C ALA A 81 -15.35 7.73 13.80
N ASP A 82 -15.33 8.94 13.23
CA ASP A 82 -16.47 9.84 13.19
C ASP A 82 -17.40 9.51 12.00
N ASN A 83 -18.05 8.36 12.11
CA ASN A 83 -19.01 7.90 11.09
C ASN A 83 -20.25 8.80 11.02
N ALA A 84 -20.58 9.53 12.09
CA ALA A 84 -21.69 10.46 12.11
C ALA A 84 -21.39 11.69 11.23
N TRP A 85 -20.19 12.27 11.33
CA TRP A 85 -19.73 13.32 10.43
C TRP A 85 -19.77 12.87 8.96
N LEU A 86 -19.24 11.67 8.68
CA LEU A 86 -19.21 11.17 7.31
C LEU A 86 -20.63 10.93 6.77
N GLN A 87 -21.52 10.32 7.56
CA GLN A 87 -22.93 10.13 7.16
C GLN A 87 -23.65 11.46 6.94
N ALA A 88 -23.40 12.47 7.78
CA ALA A 88 -23.98 13.79 7.65
C ALA A 88 -23.53 14.54 6.38
N SER A 89 -22.37 14.18 5.81
CA SER A 89 -21.91 14.75 4.54
C SER A 89 -22.79 14.36 3.34
N GLY A 90 -23.50 13.23 3.42
CA GLY A 90 -24.29 12.69 2.32
C GLY A 90 -23.48 12.26 1.10
N TYR A 91 -22.15 12.10 1.22
CA TYR A 91 -21.29 11.71 0.11
C TYR A 91 -21.55 10.27 -0.32
N ASP A 92 -21.81 10.07 -1.62
CA ASP A 92 -21.95 8.75 -2.23
C ASP A 92 -20.59 8.29 -2.80
N PHE A 93 -20.12 7.14 -2.33
CA PHE A 93 -18.86 6.56 -2.79
C PHE A 93 -18.99 5.82 -4.14
N HIS A 94 -20.21 5.70 -4.69
CA HIS A 94 -20.47 5.01 -5.95
C HIS A 94 -19.80 3.62 -5.99
N THR A 95 -19.98 2.88 -4.90
CA THR A 95 -19.23 1.65 -4.63
C THR A 95 -19.45 0.60 -5.73
N THR A 96 -20.68 0.46 -6.23
CA THR A 96 -21.01 -0.53 -7.26
C THR A 96 -20.38 -0.17 -8.61
N GLU A 97 -20.41 1.10 -8.99
CA GLU A 97 -19.77 1.59 -10.21
C GLU A 97 -18.25 1.40 -10.13
N ASN A 98 -17.65 1.77 -9.00
CA ASN A 98 -16.21 1.62 -8.78
C ASN A 98 -15.77 0.15 -8.73
N GLN A 99 -16.61 -0.75 -8.22
CA GLN A 99 -16.40 -2.20 -8.31
C GLN A 99 -16.38 -2.68 -9.77
N GLN A 100 -17.33 -2.21 -10.59
CA GLN A 100 -17.39 -2.60 -11.99
C GLN A 100 -16.19 -2.09 -12.78
N VAL A 101 -15.73 -0.86 -12.51
CA VAL A 101 -14.50 -0.35 -13.13
C VAL A 101 -13.29 -1.18 -12.70
N GLY A 102 -13.22 -1.59 -11.43
CA GLY A 102 -12.17 -2.50 -10.96
C GLY A 102 -12.15 -3.84 -11.70
N ILE A 103 -13.33 -4.43 -11.98
CA ILE A 103 -13.44 -5.67 -12.78
C ILE A 103 -12.92 -5.43 -14.20
N THR A 104 -13.32 -4.34 -14.85
CA THR A 104 -12.87 -4.00 -16.20
C THR A 104 -11.35 -3.78 -16.24
N LEU A 105 -10.81 -3.03 -15.27
CA LEU A 105 -9.38 -2.79 -15.14
C LEU A 105 -8.61 -4.10 -15.02
N LEU A 106 -9.12 -5.07 -14.26
CA LEU A 106 -8.44 -6.34 -14.03
C LEU A 106 -8.76 -7.44 -15.05
N SER A 107 -9.52 -7.13 -16.11
CA SER A 107 -10.00 -8.13 -17.08
C SER A 107 -8.88 -8.91 -17.81
N ALA A 108 -7.68 -8.33 -17.91
CA ALA A 108 -6.48 -8.99 -18.45
C ALA A 108 -6.08 -10.26 -17.69
N PHE A 109 -6.55 -10.45 -16.46
CA PHE A 109 -6.32 -11.69 -15.70
C PHE A 109 -6.87 -12.93 -16.43
N ASN A 110 -8.00 -12.80 -17.13
CA ASN A 110 -8.68 -13.91 -17.81
C ASN A 110 -7.90 -14.49 -18.99
N THR A 111 -6.92 -13.75 -19.51
CA THR A 111 -6.15 -14.12 -20.69
C THR A 111 -4.68 -14.42 -20.37
N LEU A 112 -4.32 -14.51 -19.08
CA LEU A 112 -2.95 -14.80 -18.69
C LEU A 112 -2.55 -16.23 -19.07
N PRO A 113 -1.33 -16.43 -19.62
CA PRO A 113 -0.83 -17.77 -19.93
C PRO A 113 -0.75 -18.66 -18.69
N GLU A 114 -0.99 -19.96 -18.87
CA GLU A 114 -0.87 -20.95 -17.78
C GLU A 114 0.52 -20.95 -17.13
N THR A 115 1.58 -20.67 -17.90
CA THR A 115 2.94 -20.55 -17.38
C THR A 115 3.06 -19.42 -16.36
N VAL A 116 2.42 -18.27 -16.61
CA VAL A 116 2.39 -17.15 -15.67
C VAL A 116 1.62 -17.53 -14.41
N LEU A 117 0.51 -18.25 -14.53
CA LEU A 117 -0.25 -18.72 -13.37
C LEU A 117 0.52 -19.76 -12.54
N LYS A 118 1.34 -20.59 -13.19
CA LYS A 118 2.24 -21.53 -12.54
C LYS A 118 3.35 -20.81 -11.78
N ASP A 119 4.00 -19.83 -12.41
CA ASP A 119 5.04 -19.01 -11.78
C ASP A 119 4.44 -18.21 -10.60
N ASN A 120 3.21 -17.72 -10.76
CA ASN A 120 2.46 -17.03 -9.70
C ASN A 120 2.26 -17.92 -8.46
N LEU A 121 1.90 -19.20 -8.63
CA LEU A 121 1.80 -20.17 -7.52
C LEU A 121 3.18 -20.53 -6.94
N ALA A 122 4.19 -20.71 -7.78
CA ALA A 122 5.54 -21.04 -7.33
C ALA A 122 6.13 -19.91 -6.46
N THR A 123 5.95 -18.66 -6.88
CA THR A 123 6.45 -17.48 -6.17
C THR A 123 5.81 -17.32 -4.80
N VAL A 124 4.49 -17.46 -4.66
CA VAL A 124 3.85 -17.41 -3.32
C VAL A 124 4.30 -18.58 -2.44
N THR A 125 4.46 -19.78 -3.02
CA THR A 125 4.94 -20.94 -2.26
C THR A 125 6.33 -20.68 -1.70
N ALA A 126 7.25 -20.18 -2.52
CA ALA A 126 8.61 -19.86 -2.08
C ALA A 126 8.62 -18.76 -1.00
N ILE A 127 7.90 -17.65 -1.20
CA ILE A 127 7.81 -16.57 -0.20
C ILE A 127 7.21 -17.09 1.12
N ASN A 128 6.16 -17.90 1.05
CA ASN A 128 5.53 -18.49 2.23
C ASN A 128 6.45 -19.49 2.95
N HIS A 129 7.33 -20.20 2.25
CA HIS A 129 8.28 -21.15 2.85
C HIS A 129 9.46 -20.44 3.48
N ASP A 130 10.04 -19.49 2.77
CA ASP A 130 11.30 -18.83 3.15
C ASP A 130 11.11 -17.72 4.20
N ALA A 131 9.87 -17.30 4.48
CA ALA A 131 9.60 -16.24 5.44
C ALA A 131 10.03 -16.60 6.88
N ASP A 132 10.87 -15.73 7.46
CA ASP A 132 11.27 -15.74 8.87
C ASP A 132 10.07 -15.62 9.83
N VAL A 133 10.25 -16.10 11.06
CA VAL A 133 9.22 -16.06 12.12
C VAL A 133 8.70 -14.65 12.38
N ASN A 134 9.56 -13.64 12.45
CA ASN A 134 9.13 -12.26 12.72
C ASN A 134 8.47 -11.63 11.49
N THR A 135 8.88 -12.03 10.29
CA THR A 135 8.18 -11.66 9.05
C THR A 135 6.76 -12.25 9.02
N ARG A 136 6.57 -13.49 9.48
CA ARG A 136 5.24 -14.10 9.65
C ARG A 136 4.43 -13.42 10.75
N HIS A 137 5.06 -13.06 11.86
CA HIS A 137 4.40 -12.36 12.96
C HIS A 137 3.87 -10.99 12.52
N GLN A 138 4.70 -10.22 11.80
CA GLN A 138 4.27 -8.96 11.20
C GLN A 138 3.10 -9.20 10.23
N ALA A 139 3.18 -10.26 9.42
CA ALA A 139 2.14 -10.55 8.46
C ALA A 139 0.79 -10.91 9.11
N LEU A 140 0.80 -11.62 10.25
CA LEU A 140 -0.39 -11.87 11.07
C LEU A 140 -0.95 -10.58 11.68
N ALA A 141 -0.08 -9.73 12.24
CA ALA A 141 -0.50 -8.46 12.81
C ALA A 141 -1.14 -7.55 11.74
N ASP A 142 -0.50 -7.45 10.56
CA ASP A 142 -1.07 -6.76 9.38
C ASP A 142 -2.45 -7.32 9.05
N ALA A 143 -2.56 -8.64 8.93
CA ALA A 143 -3.77 -9.34 8.54
C ALA A 143 -4.97 -9.03 9.43
N GLU A 144 -4.77 -9.09 10.74
CA GLU A 144 -5.80 -8.90 11.76
C GLU A 144 -5.99 -7.42 12.14
N SER A 145 -5.20 -6.52 11.55
CA SER A 145 -5.37 -5.07 11.68
C SER A 145 -6.25 -4.46 10.60
N VAL A 146 -6.76 -5.24 9.63
CA VAL A 146 -7.43 -4.73 8.42
C VAL A 146 -8.60 -3.79 8.71
N GLY A 147 -9.26 -3.92 9.86
CA GLY A 147 -10.34 -3.03 10.31
C GLY A 147 -9.89 -1.73 10.97
N TYR A 148 -8.59 -1.48 11.13
CA TYR A 148 -7.98 -0.36 11.85
C TYR A 148 -6.82 0.26 11.05
N LEU A 149 -6.25 1.36 11.56
CA LEU A 149 -5.13 2.07 10.93
C LEU A 149 -3.80 1.93 11.68
N TYR A 150 -3.74 1.12 12.75
CA TYR A 150 -2.55 0.98 13.59
C TYR A 150 -1.30 0.58 12.80
N PHE A 151 -1.45 -0.31 11.82
CA PHE A 151 -0.34 -0.85 11.04
C PHE A 151 0.42 0.22 10.23
N LEU A 152 -0.14 1.42 10.03
CA LEU A 152 0.51 2.51 9.30
C LEU A 152 1.56 3.26 10.13
N SER A 153 1.56 3.11 11.46
CA SER A 153 2.40 3.93 12.33
C SER A 153 3.89 3.73 12.07
N ASP A 154 4.28 2.52 11.68
CA ASP A 154 5.67 2.10 11.47
C ASP A 154 6.38 2.92 10.38
N ALA A 155 5.70 3.16 9.27
CA ALA A 155 6.18 3.96 8.15
C ALA A 155 6.15 5.47 8.40
N MET A 156 5.51 5.92 9.49
CA MET A 156 5.60 7.31 9.94
C MET A 156 6.90 7.60 10.70
N GLY A 157 7.68 6.56 11.01
CA GLY A 157 8.87 6.62 11.86
C GLY A 157 8.52 6.75 13.35
N PRO A 158 9.48 6.50 14.28
CA PRO A 158 9.18 6.32 15.69
C PRO A 158 8.40 7.46 16.35
N ARG A 159 8.80 8.71 16.11
CA ARG A 159 8.21 9.88 16.79
C ARG A 159 6.81 10.21 16.28
N LEU A 160 6.63 10.32 14.97
CA LEU A 160 5.32 10.63 14.38
C LEU A 160 4.37 9.42 14.50
N GLY A 161 4.86 8.20 14.35
CA GLY A 161 4.10 6.98 14.58
C GLY A 161 3.55 6.93 16.00
N GLN A 162 4.37 7.24 17.01
CA GLN A 162 3.94 7.34 18.41
C GLN A 162 2.81 8.36 18.60
N ALA A 163 2.93 9.54 17.99
CA ALA A 163 1.93 10.60 18.05
C ALA A 163 0.64 10.16 17.35
N PHE A 164 0.74 9.51 16.19
CA PHE A 164 -0.40 8.96 15.47
C PHE A 164 -1.16 7.92 16.30
N LEU A 165 -0.47 6.96 16.88
CA LEU A 165 -1.07 5.94 17.75
C LEU A 165 -1.82 6.56 18.93
N THR A 166 -1.23 7.58 19.55
CA THR A 166 -1.85 8.30 20.67
C THR A 166 -3.09 9.08 20.23
N ALA A 167 -2.99 9.84 19.15
CA ALA A 167 -4.11 10.60 18.59
C ALA A 167 -5.25 9.68 18.15
N TYR A 168 -4.93 8.52 17.57
CA TYR A 168 -5.91 7.55 17.10
C TYR A 168 -6.70 6.91 18.25
N ASP A 169 -6.02 6.47 19.31
CA ASP A 169 -6.68 5.92 20.50
C ASP A 169 -7.54 6.96 21.23
N LYS A 170 -7.15 8.25 21.20
CA LYS A 170 -7.93 9.36 21.76
C LYS A 170 -9.10 9.78 20.88
N GLY A 171 -9.21 9.25 19.65
CA GLY A 171 -10.25 9.64 18.69
C GLY A 171 -10.03 10.99 18.01
N GLU A 172 -8.83 11.56 18.10
CA GLU A 172 -8.55 12.93 17.66
C GLU A 172 -8.44 13.06 16.13
N LEU A 173 -8.37 11.93 15.42
CA LEU A 173 -8.37 11.86 13.95
C LEU A 173 -9.59 11.15 13.37
N GLY A 174 -10.72 11.19 14.08
CA GLY A 174 -11.94 10.45 13.74
C GLY A 174 -12.47 10.65 12.31
N LYS A 175 -12.32 11.86 11.73
CA LYS A 175 -12.74 12.15 10.35
C LYS A 175 -11.83 11.49 9.34
N ALA A 176 -10.51 11.51 9.56
CA ALA A 176 -9.55 10.82 8.71
C ALA A 176 -9.76 9.31 8.77
N ALA A 177 -9.94 8.75 9.97
CA ALA A 177 -10.26 7.35 10.17
C ALA A 177 -11.52 6.92 9.40
N ALA A 178 -12.64 7.62 9.61
CA ALA A 178 -13.91 7.30 8.95
C ALA A 178 -13.81 7.43 7.42
N LEU A 179 -13.23 8.52 6.91
CA LEU A 179 -13.12 8.76 5.47
C LEU A 179 -12.21 7.73 4.79
N ILE A 180 -11.07 7.40 5.40
CA ILE A 180 -10.13 6.41 4.86
C ILE A 180 -10.84 5.06 4.71
N LYS A 181 -11.46 4.54 5.78
CA LYS A 181 -12.10 3.22 5.72
C LYS A 181 -13.31 3.17 4.80
N ALA A 182 -14.07 4.26 4.69
CA ALA A 182 -15.19 4.35 3.76
C ALA A 182 -14.75 4.42 2.28
N SER A 183 -13.51 4.84 2.02
CA SER A 183 -12.96 4.92 0.66
C SER A 183 -12.51 3.56 0.12
N GLU A 184 -12.57 2.50 0.92
CA GLU A 184 -12.24 1.15 0.50
C GLU A 184 -13.33 0.55 -0.40
N VAL A 185 -13.06 0.50 -1.70
CA VAL A 185 -13.95 -0.19 -2.64
C VAL A 185 -13.74 -1.69 -2.52
N SER A 186 -14.73 -2.40 -1.94
CA SER A 186 -14.65 -3.84 -1.71
C SER A 186 -14.41 -4.63 -3.01
N THR A 187 -13.48 -5.60 -2.95
CA THR A 187 -13.15 -6.49 -4.08
C THR A 187 -14.10 -7.70 -4.20
N GLY A 188 -15.16 -7.77 -3.40
CA GLY A 188 -16.07 -8.90 -3.36
C GLY A 188 -16.75 -9.21 -4.71
N ALA A 189 -17.14 -8.17 -5.46
CA ALA A 189 -17.71 -8.34 -6.80
C ALA A 189 -16.70 -8.95 -7.78
N ALA A 190 -15.45 -8.46 -7.77
CA ALA A 190 -14.38 -9.01 -8.60
C ALA A 190 -14.03 -10.45 -8.23
N LYS A 191 -13.97 -10.80 -6.94
CA LYS A 191 -13.75 -12.19 -6.50
C LYS A 191 -14.82 -13.15 -7.01
N LYS A 192 -16.08 -12.70 -7.05
CA LYS A 192 -17.19 -13.44 -7.66
C LYS A 192 -17.13 -13.48 -9.18
N TYR A 193 -16.46 -12.55 -9.84
CA TYR A 193 -16.32 -12.54 -11.29
C TYR A 193 -15.18 -13.47 -11.75
N PHE A 194 -14.01 -13.37 -11.12
CA PHE A 194 -12.80 -14.12 -11.53
C PHE A 194 -12.73 -15.54 -10.98
N HIS A 195 -13.42 -15.85 -9.87
CA HIS A 195 -13.51 -17.20 -9.29
C HIS A 195 -12.16 -17.93 -9.09
N TYR A 196 -11.09 -17.19 -8.80
CA TYR A 196 -9.76 -17.76 -8.64
C TYR A 196 -9.58 -18.39 -7.24
N PRO A 197 -9.25 -19.69 -7.10
CA PRO A 197 -9.03 -20.32 -5.80
C PRO A 197 -7.79 -19.74 -5.12
N ARG A 198 -7.70 -19.84 -3.78
CA ARG A 198 -6.52 -19.39 -3.01
C ARG A 198 -5.36 -20.39 -3.09
N PRO A 199 -4.11 -19.97 -2.83
CA PRO A 199 -2.95 -20.86 -2.94
C PRO A 199 -3.09 -22.15 -2.12
N PHE A 200 -3.52 -22.04 -0.86
CA PHE A 200 -3.73 -23.19 0.04
C PHE A 200 -4.91 -24.10 -0.34
N GLN A 201 -5.75 -23.69 -1.30
CA GLN A 201 -6.88 -24.49 -1.81
C GLN A 201 -6.53 -25.28 -3.07
N VAL A 202 -5.39 -24.98 -3.72
CA VAL A 202 -4.97 -25.67 -4.96
C VAL A 202 -4.58 -27.11 -4.64
N PRO A 203 -5.08 -28.12 -5.37
CA PRO A 203 -4.66 -29.51 -5.16
C PRO A 203 -3.14 -29.68 -5.28
N GLY A 204 -2.53 -30.38 -4.31
CA GLY A 204 -1.09 -30.63 -4.30
C GLY A 204 -0.21 -29.43 -3.96
N ASN A 205 -0.80 -28.32 -3.47
CA ASN A 205 -0.02 -27.22 -2.93
C ASN A 205 0.79 -27.65 -1.69
N THR A 206 1.83 -26.88 -1.38
CA THR A 206 2.67 -27.08 -0.19
C THR A 206 2.61 -25.87 0.74
N ILE A 207 1.59 -25.02 0.67
CA ILE A 207 1.48 -23.80 1.49
C ILE A 207 1.45 -24.15 2.97
N HIS A 208 2.28 -23.47 3.76
CA HIS A 208 2.30 -23.55 5.21
C HIS A 208 1.40 -22.45 5.78
N LEU A 209 0.24 -22.85 6.30
CA LEU A 209 -0.64 -21.93 7.02
C LEU A 209 0.01 -21.55 8.36
N THR A 210 0.22 -20.25 8.55
CA THR A 210 0.86 -19.72 9.75
C THR A 210 -0.12 -19.78 10.93
N PRO A 211 0.21 -20.46 12.04
CA PRO A 211 -0.60 -20.42 13.26
C PRO A 211 -0.54 -19.02 13.88
N ASP A 212 -1.67 -18.51 14.37
CA ASP A 212 -1.70 -17.23 15.06
C ASP A 212 -1.21 -17.36 16.52
N ASP A 213 0.04 -17.00 16.73
CA ASP A 213 0.72 -16.85 18.01
C ASP A 213 0.95 -15.37 18.40
N VAL A 214 0.40 -14.43 17.61
CA VAL A 214 0.67 -13.00 17.71
C VAL A 214 -0.52 -12.22 18.25
N VAL A 215 -1.68 -12.38 17.62
CA VAL A 215 -2.85 -11.52 17.84
C VAL A 215 -3.78 -12.18 18.86
N VAL A 216 -4.46 -13.28 18.48
CA VAL A 216 -5.31 -14.05 19.42
C VAL A 216 -4.46 -14.99 20.27
N LYS A 217 -3.35 -15.50 19.70
CA LYS A 217 -2.42 -16.43 20.36
C LYS A 217 -3.03 -17.79 20.72
N ASP A 218 -3.94 -18.27 19.89
CA ASP A 218 -4.62 -19.57 20.08
C ASP A 218 -4.06 -20.68 19.16
N GLY A 219 -3.05 -20.36 18.33
CA GLY A 219 -2.42 -21.31 17.41
C GLY A 219 -3.29 -21.73 16.23
N HIS A 220 -4.49 -21.15 16.04
CA HIS A 220 -5.31 -21.49 14.89
C HIS A 220 -4.61 -20.99 13.60
N PRO A 221 -4.49 -21.85 12.58
CA PRO A 221 -3.90 -21.45 11.30
C PRO A 221 -4.67 -20.31 10.66
N TYR A 222 -3.97 -19.23 10.29
CA TYR A 222 -4.57 -18.12 9.58
C TYR A 222 -5.05 -18.55 8.20
N THR A 223 -6.32 -18.29 7.90
CA THR A 223 -6.95 -18.58 6.60
C THR A 223 -7.80 -17.40 6.16
N ALA A 224 -8.28 -17.44 4.92
CA ALA A 224 -9.18 -16.42 4.39
C ALA A 224 -10.29 -17.05 3.53
N GLY A 225 -11.52 -16.56 3.67
CA GLY A 225 -12.67 -17.02 2.89
C GLY A 225 -12.76 -16.39 1.49
N GLY A 226 -13.60 -16.97 0.62
CA GLY A 226 -13.88 -16.45 -0.73
C GLY A 226 -12.72 -16.60 -1.74
N GLY A 227 -12.92 -16.07 -2.95
CA GLY A 227 -11.93 -16.11 -4.04
C GLY A 227 -10.66 -15.30 -3.75
N SER A 228 -9.57 -15.59 -4.46
CA SER A 228 -8.25 -14.99 -4.26
C SER A 228 -8.10 -13.65 -4.99
N PHE A 229 -8.46 -13.58 -6.28
CA PHE A 229 -8.17 -12.44 -7.13
C PHE A 229 -9.31 -11.38 -7.20
N PRO A 230 -9.02 -10.07 -7.06
CA PRO A 230 -7.82 -9.50 -6.43
C PRO A 230 -7.89 -9.58 -4.90
N SER A 231 -6.78 -9.32 -4.21
CA SER A 231 -6.70 -9.37 -2.74
C SER A 231 -7.49 -8.22 -2.09
N GLY A 232 -8.44 -8.55 -1.21
CA GLY A 232 -9.24 -7.54 -0.48
C GLY A 232 -8.43 -6.83 0.58
N HIS A 233 -7.69 -7.57 1.41
CA HIS A 233 -6.82 -7.00 2.45
C HIS A 233 -5.72 -6.12 1.83
N THR A 234 -5.16 -6.52 0.69
CA THR A 234 -4.19 -5.66 -0.02
C THR A 234 -4.84 -4.37 -0.52
N ASN A 235 -6.06 -4.45 -1.07
CA ASN A 235 -6.79 -3.26 -1.52
C ASN A 235 -7.04 -2.29 -0.37
N THR A 236 -7.44 -2.79 0.81
CA THR A 236 -7.55 -2.01 2.04
C THR A 236 -6.20 -1.41 2.44
N GLY A 237 -5.16 -2.23 2.60
CA GLY A 237 -3.83 -1.76 3.02
C GLY A 237 -3.22 -0.70 2.10
N TYR A 238 -3.37 -0.84 0.77
CA TYR A 238 -2.94 0.20 -0.17
C TYR A 238 -3.82 1.45 -0.12
N THR A 239 -5.14 1.32 -0.01
CA THR A 239 -6.05 2.48 0.07
C THR A 239 -5.75 3.32 1.32
N ASP A 240 -5.62 2.65 2.47
CA ASP A 240 -5.30 3.26 3.75
C ASP A 240 -3.94 3.98 3.70
N ALA A 241 -2.93 3.30 3.16
CA ALA A 241 -1.58 3.83 3.05
C ALA A 241 -1.48 5.02 2.08
N LEU A 242 -2.13 4.94 0.91
CA LEU A 242 -2.12 6.01 -0.09
C LEU A 242 -2.86 7.27 0.41
N LEU A 243 -4.03 7.11 1.02
CA LEU A 243 -4.75 8.26 1.59
C LEU A 243 -3.97 8.88 2.76
N MET A 244 -3.34 8.06 3.60
CA MET A 244 -2.46 8.56 4.66
C MET A 244 -1.24 9.30 4.10
N ALA A 245 -0.64 8.81 3.01
CA ALA A 245 0.47 9.46 2.31
C ALA A 245 0.08 10.85 1.78
N GLU A 246 -1.14 11.00 1.27
CA GLU A 246 -1.68 12.30 0.82
C GLU A 246 -1.98 13.24 2.00
N MET A 247 -2.38 12.70 3.15
CA MET A 247 -2.62 13.50 4.36
C MET A 247 -1.33 13.93 5.06
N ILE A 248 -0.29 13.09 5.00
CA ILE A 248 1.03 13.29 5.64
C ILE A 248 2.15 13.18 4.56
N PRO A 249 2.24 14.17 3.64
CA PRO A 249 3.24 14.12 2.56
C PRO A 249 4.69 14.12 3.06
N GLU A 250 4.94 14.54 4.30
CA GLU A 250 6.25 14.42 4.97
C GLU A 250 6.74 12.95 5.08
N ARG A 251 5.81 12.00 4.95
CA ARG A 251 6.03 10.55 4.98
C ARG A 251 5.51 9.84 3.72
N PHE A 252 5.27 10.57 2.64
CA PHE A 252 4.64 10.06 1.42
C PHE A 252 5.24 8.74 0.94
N ASP A 253 6.55 8.73 0.70
CA ASP A 253 7.26 7.59 0.13
C ASP A 253 7.24 6.37 1.05
N ALA A 254 7.54 6.55 2.34
CA ALA A 254 7.49 5.48 3.33
C ALA A 254 6.09 4.85 3.44
N LEU A 255 5.03 5.68 3.39
CA LEU A 255 3.65 5.21 3.42
C LEU A 255 3.25 4.49 2.13
N VAL A 256 3.67 4.97 0.96
CA VAL A 256 3.48 4.24 -0.32
C VAL A 256 4.14 2.86 -0.25
N ILE A 257 5.37 2.77 0.27
CA ILE A 257 6.08 1.52 0.48
C ILE A 257 5.37 0.63 1.51
N ARG A 258 4.75 1.21 2.53
CA ARG A 258 3.99 0.46 3.55
C ARG A 258 2.82 -0.31 2.96
N GLY A 259 2.11 0.29 1.99
CA GLY A 259 1.06 -0.39 1.24
C GLY A 259 1.60 -1.65 0.53
N ALA A 260 2.78 -1.55 -0.09
CA ALA A 260 3.46 -2.69 -0.70
C ALA A 260 3.87 -3.75 0.33
N ARG A 261 4.38 -3.35 1.50
CA ARG A 261 4.68 -4.31 2.58
C ARG A 261 3.43 -5.02 3.08
N TYR A 262 2.30 -4.33 3.20
CA TYR A 262 1.03 -4.94 3.57
C TYR A 262 0.59 -5.99 2.53
N GLY A 263 0.76 -5.69 1.24
CA GLY A 263 0.55 -6.64 0.15
C GLY A 263 1.44 -7.88 0.28
N TYR A 264 2.74 -7.69 0.50
CA TYR A 264 3.71 -8.78 0.70
C TYR A 264 3.35 -9.69 1.89
N SER A 265 2.85 -9.13 2.99
CA SER A 265 2.36 -9.90 4.14
C SER A 265 1.30 -10.95 3.74
N ARG A 266 0.52 -10.70 2.69
CA ARG A 266 -0.48 -11.66 2.20
C ARG A 266 0.13 -12.88 1.51
N LEU A 267 1.29 -12.71 0.88
CA LEU A 267 2.07 -13.80 0.28
C LEU A 267 2.82 -14.59 1.35
N VAL A 268 3.37 -13.90 2.36
CA VAL A 268 3.99 -14.53 3.53
C VAL A 268 3.03 -15.50 4.21
N LEU A 269 1.76 -15.12 4.36
CA LEU A 269 0.71 -15.99 4.92
C LEU A 269 0.19 -17.05 3.93
N GLY A 270 0.62 -17.04 2.67
CA GLY A 270 0.20 -18.02 1.66
C GLY A 270 -1.28 -17.95 1.27
N VAL A 271 -1.97 -16.84 1.56
CA VAL A 271 -3.42 -16.70 1.31
C VAL A 271 -3.75 -15.97 0.02
N HIS A 272 -2.76 -15.34 -0.61
CA HIS A 272 -2.87 -14.60 -1.86
C HIS A 272 -1.61 -14.75 -2.73
N TYR A 273 -1.81 -14.67 -4.04
CA TYR A 273 -0.74 -14.72 -5.02
C TYR A 273 -0.17 -13.33 -5.34
N PRO A 274 1.04 -13.24 -5.93
CA PRO A 274 1.55 -12.00 -6.53
C PRO A 274 0.54 -11.24 -7.39
N LEU A 275 -0.13 -11.92 -8.32
CA LEU A 275 -1.12 -11.28 -9.21
C LEU A 275 -2.30 -10.67 -8.42
N ASP A 276 -2.75 -11.31 -7.34
CA ASP A 276 -3.82 -10.77 -6.49
C ASP A 276 -3.42 -9.44 -5.85
N VAL A 277 -2.15 -9.33 -5.47
CA VAL A 277 -1.59 -8.16 -4.81
C VAL A 277 -1.32 -7.04 -5.81
N ILE A 278 -0.77 -7.36 -6.98
CA ILE A 278 -0.59 -6.40 -8.08
C ILE A 278 -1.96 -5.85 -8.52
N GLY A 279 -2.95 -6.72 -8.76
CA GLY A 279 -4.30 -6.29 -9.16
C GLY A 279 -4.98 -5.42 -8.09
N ALA A 280 -4.79 -5.74 -6.82
CA ALA A 280 -5.30 -4.90 -5.73
C ALA A 280 -4.62 -3.53 -5.66
N ARG A 281 -3.29 -3.45 -5.88
CA ARG A 281 -2.57 -2.17 -6.00
C ARG A 281 -3.16 -1.30 -7.12
N MET A 282 -3.35 -1.87 -8.31
CA MET A 282 -3.89 -1.16 -9.47
C MET A 282 -5.26 -0.54 -9.16
N VAL A 283 -6.16 -1.31 -8.57
CA VAL A 283 -7.52 -0.86 -8.20
C VAL A 283 -7.46 0.21 -7.11
N ALA A 284 -6.64 0.03 -6.07
CA ALA A 284 -6.50 1.00 -4.99
C ALA A 284 -5.97 2.35 -5.51
N GLN A 285 -4.89 2.35 -6.31
CA GLN A 285 -4.33 3.57 -6.91
C GLN A 285 -5.36 4.28 -7.78
N ARG A 286 -6.07 3.55 -8.65
CA ARG A 286 -7.13 4.11 -9.49
C ARG A 286 -8.25 4.74 -8.66
N ASN A 287 -8.72 4.05 -7.62
CA ASN A 287 -9.84 4.52 -6.81
C ASN A 287 -9.48 5.72 -5.94
N VAL A 288 -8.27 5.72 -5.34
CA VAL A 288 -7.78 6.89 -4.60
C VAL A 288 -7.64 8.10 -5.54
N ALA A 289 -7.10 7.91 -6.74
CA ALA A 289 -7.05 9.00 -7.73
C ALA A 289 -8.45 9.48 -8.12
N HIS A 290 -9.40 8.55 -8.32
CA HIS A 290 -10.80 8.89 -8.64
C HIS A 290 -11.43 9.77 -7.55
N TYR A 291 -11.38 9.36 -6.28
CA TYR A 291 -11.95 10.12 -5.18
C TYR A 291 -11.27 11.48 -4.99
N LEU A 292 -9.94 11.53 -5.05
CA LEU A 292 -9.20 12.78 -4.89
C LEU A 292 -9.49 13.81 -6.01
N ASN A 293 -10.00 13.37 -7.16
CA ASN A 293 -10.45 14.26 -8.24
C ASN A 293 -11.92 14.69 -8.12
N ASP A 294 -12.72 14.09 -7.23
CA ASP A 294 -14.09 14.54 -6.96
C ASP A 294 -14.06 15.77 -6.04
N PRO A 295 -14.62 16.92 -6.46
CA PRO A 295 -14.68 18.13 -5.62
C PRO A 295 -15.38 17.96 -4.26
N HIS A 296 -16.42 17.12 -4.16
CA HIS A 296 -17.14 16.89 -2.92
C HIS A 296 -16.29 16.04 -1.96
N TYR A 297 -15.73 14.95 -2.46
CA TYR A 297 -14.77 14.15 -1.68
C TYR A 297 -13.56 14.99 -1.26
N ARG A 298 -13.04 15.84 -2.16
CA ARG A 298 -11.90 16.71 -1.88
C ARG A 298 -12.16 17.63 -0.70
N THR A 299 -13.39 18.11 -0.54
CA THR A 299 -13.78 18.92 0.62
C THR A 299 -13.65 18.12 1.92
N LEU A 300 -14.22 16.91 1.96
CA LEU A 300 -14.14 16.01 3.11
C LEU A 300 -12.70 15.59 3.41
N PHE A 301 -11.93 15.28 2.37
CA PHE A 301 -10.51 14.92 2.48
C PHE A 301 -9.70 16.05 3.10
N ASN A 302 -9.90 17.29 2.67
CA ASN A 302 -9.18 18.43 3.21
C ASN A 302 -9.54 18.71 4.68
N GLU A 303 -10.81 18.57 5.05
CA GLU A 303 -11.27 18.70 6.44
C GLU A 303 -10.69 17.60 7.34
N ALA A 304 -10.77 16.34 6.90
CA ALA A 304 -10.19 15.20 7.59
C ALA A 304 -8.67 15.32 7.74
N ARG A 305 -7.98 15.74 6.68
CA ARG A 305 -6.52 16.00 6.68
C ARG A 305 -6.16 17.10 7.66
N ALA A 306 -6.95 18.17 7.75
CA ALA A 306 -6.70 19.25 8.71
C ALA A 306 -6.81 18.74 10.16
N GLN A 307 -7.87 18.01 10.49
CA GLN A 307 -8.06 17.41 11.82
C GLN A 307 -6.90 16.48 12.19
N LEU A 308 -6.53 15.55 11.30
CA LEU A 308 -5.42 14.64 11.52
C LEU A 308 -4.13 15.41 11.80
N ARG A 309 -3.80 16.41 10.99
CA ARG A 309 -2.54 17.16 11.13
C ARG A 309 -2.51 18.01 12.41
N GLU A 310 -3.63 18.58 12.82
CA GLU A 310 -3.75 19.29 14.09
C GLU A 310 -3.51 18.36 15.29
N ALA A 311 -4.14 17.17 15.28
CA ALA A 311 -3.94 16.16 16.31
C ALA A 311 -2.48 15.71 16.38
N LEU A 312 -1.84 15.47 15.23
CA LEU A 312 -0.43 15.08 15.18
C LEU A 312 0.48 16.18 15.73
N VAL A 313 0.28 17.45 15.36
CA VAL A 313 1.07 18.57 15.91
C VAL A 313 0.92 18.66 17.43
N LYS A 314 -0.31 18.51 17.94
CA LYS A 314 -0.60 18.50 19.37
C LYS A 314 0.13 17.36 20.09
N GLU A 315 0.01 16.13 19.62
CA GLU A 315 0.62 14.96 20.26
C GLU A 315 2.15 14.93 20.11
N CYS A 316 2.69 15.50 19.03
CA CYS A 316 4.14 15.64 18.82
C CYS A 316 4.79 16.73 19.67
N GLY A 317 4.00 17.72 20.14
CA GLY A 317 4.49 18.92 20.83
C GLY A 317 5.39 19.81 19.97
N THR A 318 5.36 19.64 18.65
CA THR A 318 6.14 20.44 17.68
C THR A 318 5.48 20.39 16.29
N THR A 319 6.08 21.06 15.31
CA THR A 319 5.64 21.01 13.91
C THR A 319 5.65 19.58 13.36
N ILE A 320 4.71 19.27 12.46
CA ILE A 320 4.65 17.95 11.84
C ILE A 320 5.91 17.60 11.04
N VAL A 321 6.59 18.59 10.46
CA VAL A 321 7.86 18.40 9.73
C VAL A 321 8.96 17.89 10.67
N GLU A 322 9.12 18.52 11.84
CA GLU A 322 10.09 18.07 12.84
C GLU A 322 9.70 16.74 13.46
N CYS A 323 8.40 16.47 13.61
CA CYS A 323 7.93 15.20 14.15
C CYS A 323 8.12 14.03 13.15
N ALA A 324 7.89 14.31 11.86
CA ALA A 324 8.15 13.40 10.76
C ALA A 324 9.63 13.29 10.40
N ALA A 325 10.52 14.09 11.01
CA ALA A 325 11.95 13.89 10.84
C ALA A 325 12.40 12.66 11.65
N SER A 326 13.32 11.88 11.09
CA SER A 326 13.95 10.74 11.78
C SER A 326 15.43 10.68 11.45
N ALA A 327 16.22 10.19 12.40
CA ALA A 327 17.57 9.76 12.12
C ALA A 327 17.50 8.44 11.35
N GLY A 328 18.13 8.34 10.17
CA GLY A 328 17.92 7.20 9.26
C GLY A 328 18.17 5.82 9.86
N LYS A 329 19.03 5.68 10.88
CA LYS A 329 19.26 4.42 11.59
C LYS A 329 18.07 3.95 12.46
N ASP A 330 17.21 4.87 12.86
CA ASP A 330 16.06 4.61 13.74
C ASP A 330 14.75 4.48 12.96
N ASP A 331 14.82 4.53 11.63
CA ASP A 331 13.68 4.53 10.73
C ASP A 331 13.98 3.63 9.52
N PRO A 332 13.76 2.32 9.65
CA PRO A 332 14.08 1.36 8.61
C PRO A 332 13.28 1.56 7.31
N TYR A 333 12.13 2.25 7.36
CA TYR A 333 11.36 2.59 6.16
C TYR A 333 12.04 3.65 5.29
N ARG A 334 13.00 4.41 5.83
CA ARG A 334 13.84 5.34 5.05
C ARG A 334 15.11 4.70 4.48
N ASP A 335 15.36 3.42 4.74
CA ASP A 335 16.49 2.73 4.15
C ASP A 335 16.31 2.64 2.61
N PRO A 336 17.32 3.02 1.79
CA PRO A 336 17.24 2.91 0.34
C PRO A 336 16.93 1.49 -0.18
N ALA A 337 17.19 0.45 0.61
CA ALA A 337 16.80 -0.92 0.29
C ALA A 337 15.27 -1.06 0.16
N MET A 338 14.48 -0.25 0.87
CA MET A 338 13.02 -0.28 0.78
C MET A 338 12.51 0.17 -0.60
N HIS A 339 13.22 1.03 -1.33
CA HIS A 339 12.92 1.31 -2.75
C HIS A 339 13.17 0.09 -3.64
N THR A 340 14.19 -0.70 -3.32
CA THR A 340 14.46 -1.97 -4.03
C THR A 340 13.33 -2.96 -3.75
N PHE A 341 12.88 -3.07 -2.50
CA PHE A 341 11.74 -3.90 -2.13
C PHE A 341 10.45 -3.46 -2.81
N TYR A 342 10.14 -2.16 -2.84
CA TYR A 342 8.96 -1.64 -3.53
C TYR A 342 8.96 -2.03 -5.01
N ARG A 343 10.06 -1.77 -5.73
CA ARG A 343 10.23 -2.15 -7.15
C ARG A 343 10.06 -3.66 -7.36
N PHE A 344 10.59 -4.49 -6.46
CA PHE A 344 10.35 -5.93 -6.48
C PHE A 344 8.86 -6.28 -6.38
N THR A 345 8.11 -5.68 -5.44
CA THR A 345 6.67 -5.96 -5.29
C THR A 345 5.82 -5.50 -6.47
N MET A 346 6.39 -4.69 -7.37
CA MET A 346 5.65 -4.26 -8.54
C MET A 346 5.36 -5.40 -9.52
N THR A 347 6.23 -6.42 -9.56
CA THR A 347 6.18 -7.55 -10.48
C THR A 347 6.34 -8.92 -9.79
N TYR A 348 6.94 -8.97 -8.60
CA TYR A 348 7.35 -10.18 -7.89
C TYR A 348 8.22 -11.12 -8.74
N ASN A 349 9.05 -10.55 -9.61
CA ASN A 349 9.85 -11.25 -10.62
C ASN A 349 9.02 -12.13 -11.57
N LEU A 350 7.71 -11.88 -11.72
CA LEU A 350 6.94 -12.54 -12.75
C LEU A 350 7.45 -12.12 -14.14
N PRO A 351 7.54 -13.05 -15.09
CA PRO A 351 8.19 -12.79 -16.36
C PRO A 351 7.44 -11.75 -17.19
N GLN A 352 8.20 -10.84 -17.79
CA GLN A 352 7.70 -9.93 -18.81
C GLN A 352 7.32 -10.72 -20.07
N GLN A 353 6.13 -10.46 -20.60
CA GLN A 353 5.68 -10.99 -21.87
C GLN A 353 6.34 -10.24 -23.03
N LYS A 354 6.86 -11.00 -24.01
CA LYS A 354 7.45 -10.44 -25.23
C LYS A 354 6.34 -9.95 -26.17
N GLY A 355 6.57 -8.82 -26.84
CA GLY A 355 5.66 -8.33 -27.87
C GLY A 355 5.90 -6.85 -28.19
N GLU A 356 5.12 -6.32 -29.13
CA GLU A 356 5.05 -4.88 -29.31
C GLU A 356 4.34 -4.24 -28.11
N HIS A 357 4.87 -3.12 -27.66
CA HIS A 357 4.39 -2.42 -26.48
C HIS A 357 3.91 -1.03 -26.86
N GLN A 358 2.73 -0.66 -26.38
CA GLN A 358 2.16 0.66 -26.60
C GLN A 358 2.89 1.71 -25.74
N PRO A 359 3.07 2.94 -26.26
CA PRO A 359 3.48 4.07 -25.45
C PRO A 359 2.53 4.23 -24.25
N LEU A 360 3.09 4.57 -23.09
CA LEU A 360 2.29 4.79 -21.91
C LEU A 360 1.44 6.05 -22.09
N LYS A 361 0.16 5.98 -21.75
CA LYS A 361 -0.69 7.16 -21.64
C LYS A 361 -1.17 7.29 -20.21
N ILE A 362 -1.03 8.49 -19.67
CA ILE A 362 -1.41 8.80 -18.30
C ILE A 362 -2.92 9.10 -18.27
N PRO A 363 -3.74 8.33 -17.52
CA PRO A 363 -5.15 8.62 -17.34
C PRO A 363 -5.36 10.01 -16.75
N LYS A 364 -6.41 10.69 -17.21
CA LYS A 364 -6.74 12.03 -16.73
C LYS A 364 -6.92 12.02 -15.21
N GLY A 365 -6.21 12.91 -14.53
CA GLY A 365 -6.29 13.09 -13.08
C GLY A 365 -5.42 12.12 -12.27
N ALA A 366 -4.69 11.18 -12.89
CA ALA A 366 -3.80 10.28 -12.15
C ALA A 366 -2.72 11.04 -11.36
N ASP A 367 -2.25 12.18 -11.87
CA ASP A 367 -1.24 13.04 -11.25
C ASP A 367 -1.64 13.62 -9.89
N VAL A 368 -2.92 13.50 -9.52
CA VAL A 368 -3.42 13.85 -8.19
C VAL A 368 -2.70 13.07 -7.08
N LEU A 369 -2.24 11.84 -7.36
CA LEU A 369 -1.51 10.96 -6.43
C LEU A 369 -0.08 11.44 -6.10
N LEU A 370 0.37 12.52 -6.73
CA LEU A 370 1.64 13.18 -6.39
C LEU A 370 1.41 14.62 -5.90
N GLN A 371 0.15 15.08 -5.85
CA GLN A 371 -0.15 16.48 -5.62
C GLN A 371 0.26 16.95 -4.22
N ALA A 372 -0.09 16.19 -3.18
CA ALA A 372 0.22 16.58 -1.81
C ALA A 372 1.73 16.56 -1.52
N ALA A 373 2.45 15.60 -2.11
CA ALA A 373 3.89 15.43 -1.92
C ALA A 373 4.74 16.37 -2.78
N LEU A 374 4.25 16.72 -3.98
CA LEU A 374 4.95 17.59 -4.93
C LEU A 374 4.11 18.82 -5.31
N PRO A 375 3.67 19.66 -4.34
CA PRO A 375 2.70 20.72 -4.57
C PRO A 375 3.20 21.84 -5.50
N ASN A 376 4.53 21.99 -5.62
CA ASN A 376 5.16 23.01 -6.47
C ASN A 376 5.27 22.59 -7.94
N LEU A 377 4.88 21.35 -8.30
CA LEU A 377 4.90 20.87 -9.67
C LEU A 377 3.52 21.01 -10.33
N SER A 378 3.51 21.51 -11.55
CA SER A 378 2.33 21.51 -12.41
C SER A 378 1.83 20.08 -12.67
N SER A 379 0.57 19.95 -13.09
CA SER A 379 -0.01 18.65 -13.48
C SER A 379 0.83 17.96 -14.55
N ALA A 380 1.26 18.69 -15.59
CA ALA A 380 2.12 18.14 -16.65
C ALA A 380 3.48 17.65 -16.14
N GLN A 381 4.11 18.35 -15.19
CA GLN A 381 5.37 17.90 -14.59
C GLN A 381 5.19 16.63 -13.75
N ARG A 382 4.09 16.50 -13.01
CA ARG A 382 3.76 15.28 -12.26
C ARG A 382 3.46 14.10 -13.20
N GLN A 383 2.76 14.34 -14.31
CA GLN A 383 2.52 13.32 -15.33
C GLN A 383 3.82 12.87 -16.00
N ALA A 384 4.74 13.80 -16.30
CA ALA A 384 6.05 13.46 -16.85
C ALA A 384 6.87 12.56 -15.90
N LEU A 385 6.86 12.85 -14.59
CA LEU A 385 7.49 11.97 -13.60
C LEU A 385 6.89 10.56 -13.62
N MET A 386 5.55 10.45 -13.63
CA MET A 386 4.87 9.14 -13.69
C MET A 386 5.21 8.37 -14.96
N GLU A 387 5.37 9.06 -16.10
CA GLU A 387 5.77 8.44 -17.36
C GLU A 387 7.23 7.98 -17.32
N GLU A 388 8.14 8.83 -16.85
CA GLU A 388 9.58 8.57 -16.81
C GLU A 388 9.95 7.43 -15.85
N THR A 389 9.19 7.29 -14.75
CA THR A 389 9.47 6.27 -13.72
C THR A 389 8.59 5.03 -13.83
N ALA A 390 7.64 4.99 -14.77
CA ALA A 390 6.82 3.81 -14.97
C ALA A 390 7.67 2.60 -15.33
N LEU A 391 7.26 1.41 -14.86
CA LEU A 391 7.87 0.17 -15.29
C LEU A 391 7.83 -0.01 -16.81
N PRO A 392 8.73 -0.83 -17.38
CA PRO A 392 8.58 -1.32 -18.75
C PRO A 392 7.23 -2.01 -18.95
N ALA A 393 6.70 -1.95 -20.17
CA ALA A 393 5.45 -2.61 -20.53
C ALA A 393 5.59 -4.14 -20.55
N GLY A 394 4.48 -4.88 -20.61
CA GLY A 394 4.50 -6.33 -20.86
C GLY A 394 4.55 -7.20 -19.61
N TYR A 395 4.56 -6.64 -18.40
CA TYR A 395 4.34 -7.43 -17.20
C TYR A 395 2.88 -7.90 -17.11
N PRO A 396 2.60 -9.01 -16.40
CA PRO A 396 1.23 -9.49 -16.20
C PRO A 396 0.29 -8.39 -15.69
N LEU A 397 -0.97 -8.44 -16.15
CA LEU A 397 -2.03 -7.44 -15.92
C LEU A 397 -1.91 -6.11 -16.68
N SER A 398 -0.85 -5.89 -17.47
CA SER A 398 -0.73 -4.67 -18.28
C SER A 398 -1.82 -4.55 -19.35
N GLY A 399 -2.46 -5.66 -19.73
CA GLY A 399 -3.62 -5.70 -20.62
C GLY A 399 -3.42 -4.98 -21.96
N GLU A 400 -4.51 -4.53 -22.57
CA GLU A 400 -4.50 -3.86 -23.89
C GLU A 400 -4.98 -2.40 -23.82
N THR A 401 -5.63 -2.00 -22.71
CA THR A 401 -6.14 -0.64 -22.57
C THR A 401 -5.11 0.31 -21.94
N ASP A 402 -5.25 1.60 -22.22
CA ASP A 402 -4.40 2.65 -21.65
C ASP A 402 -4.40 2.60 -20.10
N ASP A 403 -5.57 2.40 -19.48
CA ASP A 403 -5.71 2.28 -18.02
C ASP A 403 -4.99 1.04 -17.46
N GLN A 404 -5.13 -0.12 -18.12
CA GLN A 404 -4.45 -1.35 -17.71
C GLN A 404 -2.93 -1.19 -17.75
N GLN A 405 -2.42 -0.61 -18.84
CA GLN A 405 -1.01 -0.33 -19.01
C GLN A 405 -0.53 0.63 -17.93
N PHE A 406 -1.24 1.73 -17.70
CA PHE A 406 -0.82 2.73 -16.72
C PHE A 406 -0.80 2.21 -15.28
N TRP A 407 -1.93 1.71 -14.77
CA TRP A 407 -2.05 1.34 -13.35
C TRP A 407 -1.16 0.15 -12.98
N GLN A 408 -0.87 -0.75 -13.92
CA GLN A 408 0.07 -1.85 -13.69
C GLN A 408 1.49 -1.31 -13.47
N ARG A 409 1.88 -0.27 -14.23
CA ARG A 409 3.25 0.23 -14.36
C ARG A 409 3.59 1.41 -13.44
N LEU A 410 2.60 2.03 -12.81
CA LEU A 410 2.77 3.22 -11.97
C LEU A 410 3.69 2.98 -10.76
N ASP A 411 4.87 3.61 -10.79
CA ASP A 411 5.83 3.65 -9.67
C ASP A 411 5.82 5.03 -8.99
N LEU A 412 4.94 5.19 -7.99
CA LEU A 412 4.82 6.43 -7.20
C LEU A 412 6.08 6.73 -6.36
N SER A 413 6.76 5.69 -5.86
CA SER A 413 7.96 5.85 -5.03
C SER A 413 9.11 6.42 -5.87
N ALA A 414 9.34 5.86 -7.05
CA ALA A 414 10.35 6.37 -7.98
C ALA A 414 10.00 7.78 -8.49
N ALA A 415 8.72 8.07 -8.81
CA ALA A 415 8.30 9.39 -9.24
C ALA A 415 8.60 10.47 -8.19
N TYR A 416 8.31 10.17 -6.91
CA TYR A 416 8.61 11.04 -5.79
C TYR A 416 10.13 11.18 -5.54
N GLU A 417 10.86 10.07 -5.59
CA GLU A 417 12.31 10.01 -5.41
C GLU A 417 13.04 10.88 -6.45
N MET A 418 12.66 10.73 -7.73
CA MET A 418 13.22 11.47 -8.85
C MET A 418 13.05 12.98 -8.67
N ALA A 419 11.84 13.43 -8.31
CA ALA A 419 11.56 14.84 -8.08
C ALA A 419 12.29 15.42 -6.86
N SER A 420 12.55 14.59 -5.85
CA SER A 420 13.22 14.99 -4.60
C SER A 420 14.73 15.14 -4.78
N LYS A 421 15.34 14.39 -5.70
CA LYS A 421 16.78 14.48 -6.04
C LYS A 421 17.13 15.70 -6.89
N THR A 422 16.15 16.27 -7.60
CA THR A 422 16.33 17.46 -8.45
C THR A 422 16.20 18.80 -7.70
N ARG A 423 16.01 18.78 -6.37
CA ARG A 423 15.79 19.98 -5.54
C ARG A 423 17.04 20.45 -4.81
#